data_AF-I7MAM5-F1
#
_entry.id   AF-I7MAM5-F1
#
_cell.length_a   1.000
_cell.length_b   1.000
_cell.length_c   1.000
_cell.angle_alpha   90.00
_cell.angle_beta   90.00
_cell.angle_gamma   90.00
#
_symmetry.space_group_name_H-M   'P 1'
#
loop_
_entity.id
_entity.type
_entity.pdbx_description
1 polymer ?
#
loop_
_entity_poly.entity_id
_entity_poly.type
_entity_poly.pdbx_seq_one_letter_code
_entity_poly.pdbx_strand_id
1 'polypeptide(L)'
;MSLSKENISLNFDQYTSNSNQETESFMDISPCMSKSASSYSSETRQQKIDKYLVTYQEMPSSECLEVFREQQKSNYLKNLIRSFNRFILDEGDSVIIECLDIYQKKCAQFRQQFKKFIKRRNINNSLVKDLILNDRFGILFKYYLEVYAVDWLKQSLKIVDVRYHIFYIVFLLRSYSDSSLLDTIKFYSK
;
A
#
# COMPACT_ATOMS: atom_id res chain seq x y z
N MET A 1 -3.64 47.33 3.23
CA MET A 1 -3.20 46.82 1.93
C MET A 1 -4.04 45.60 1.60
N SER A 2 -4.75 45.62 0.47
CA SER A 2 -5.59 44.51 0.02
C SER A 2 -4.91 43.83 -1.16
N LEU A 3 -4.84 42.51 -1.17
CA LEU A 3 -4.55 41.73 -2.37
C LEU A 3 -5.60 40.62 -2.53
N SER A 4 -5.93 40.38 -3.79
CA SER A 4 -7.10 39.66 -4.28
C SER A 4 -7.15 38.18 -3.88
N LYS A 5 -8.38 37.66 -3.75
CA LYS A 5 -8.66 36.24 -3.96
C LYS A 5 -8.81 36.04 -5.47
N GLU A 6 -8.17 35.04 -6.05
CA GLU A 6 -8.47 34.57 -7.39
C GLU A 6 -9.32 33.30 -7.31
N ASN A 7 -10.46 33.29 -8.01
CA ASN A 7 -11.29 32.11 -8.19
C ASN A 7 -10.79 31.36 -9.42
N ILE A 8 -10.61 30.04 -9.30
CA ILE A 8 -10.51 29.16 -10.46
C ILE A 8 -11.70 28.21 -10.42
N SER A 9 -12.71 28.52 -11.24
CA SER A 9 -13.78 27.59 -11.58
C SER A 9 -13.32 26.72 -12.74
N LEU A 10 -13.66 25.43 -12.72
CA LEU A 10 -13.49 24.53 -13.86
C LEU A 10 -14.83 23.85 -14.14
N ASN A 11 -15.29 23.99 -15.38
CA ASN A 11 -16.59 23.49 -15.83
C ASN A 11 -16.61 21.96 -15.92
N PHE A 12 -17.82 21.41 -15.94
CA PHE A 12 -18.08 19.98 -15.89
C PHE A 12 -19.07 19.58 -17.00
N ASP A 13 -18.56 19.56 -18.23
CA ASP A 13 -19.29 19.13 -19.42
C ASP A 13 -18.81 17.71 -19.79
N GLN A 14 -19.61 16.68 -19.55
CA GLN A 14 -20.66 16.18 -20.45
C GLN A 14 -20.13 15.68 -21.80
N TYR A 15 -20.12 14.36 -21.97
CA TYR A 15 -20.15 13.70 -23.28
C TYR A 15 -21.22 12.60 -23.29
N THR A 16 -21.97 12.56 -24.38
CA THR A 16 -23.06 11.62 -24.69
C THR A 16 -22.52 10.18 -24.80
N SER A 17 -23.18 9.17 -24.24
CA SER A 17 -24.46 8.59 -24.72
C SER A 17 -24.43 8.24 -26.20
N ASN A 18 -24.41 6.94 -26.52
CA ASN A 18 -24.92 6.44 -27.80
C ASN A 18 -25.39 4.98 -27.61
N SER A 19 -26.43 4.58 -28.34
CA SER A 19 -27.15 3.30 -28.17
C SER A 19 -27.28 2.55 -29.50
N ASN A 20 -28.14 1.52 -29.52
CA ASN A 20 -28.58 0.68 -30.65
C ASN A 20 -27.68 -0.57 -30.82
N GLN A 21 -28.20 -1.80 -30.77
CA GLN A 21 -29.20 -2.49 -31.62
C GLN A 21 -28.65 -2.77 -33.05
N GLU A 22 -28.76 -3.97 -33.65
CA GLU A 22 -29.30 -5.27 -33.17
C GLU A 22 -28.30 -6.42 -33.55
N THR A 23 -28.56 -7.67 -33.97
CA THR A 23 -29.74 -8.43 -34.44
C THR A 23 -29.61 -9.94 -34.05
N GLU A 24 -29.99 -10.90 -34.92
CA GLU A 24 -30.17 -12.33 -34.62
C GLU A 24 -29.27 -13.29 -35.45
N SER A 25 -29.14 -14.54 -34.97
CA SER A 25 -28.96 -15.84 -35.69
C SER A 25 -28.02 -16.76 -34.89
N PHE A 26 -28.44 -17.79 -34.13
CA PHE A 26 -29.32 -18.95 -34.35
C PHE A 26 -28.59 -20.21 -34.87
N MET A 27 -28.69 -21.29 -34.09
CA MET A 27 -28.20 -22.67 -34.31
C MET A 27 -26.72 -22.90 -34.69
N ASP A 28 -25.96 -23.48 -33.74
CA ASP A 28 -25.51 -24.88 -33.92
C ASP A 28 -25.35 -25.57 -32.55
N ILE A 29 -25.68 -26.87 -32.44
CA ILE A 29 -25.58 -27.67 -31.20
C ILE A 29 -24.76 -28.94 -31.47
N SER A 30 -23.45 -28.83 -31.27
CA SER A 30 -22.52 -29.96 -31.36
C SER A 30 -22.12 -30.49 -29.97
N PRO A 31 -22.54 -31.72 -29.58
CA PRO A 31 -22.24 -32.29 -28.26
C PRO A 31 -20.82 -32.87 -28.20
N CYS A 32 -19.80 -32.01 -28.03
CA CYS A 32 -18.40 -32.42 -28.03
C CYS A 32 -17.83 -32.69 -26.61
N MET A 33 -17.66 -33.99 -26.31
CA MET A 33 -16.70 -34.57 -25.35
C MET A 33 -16.49 -33.85 -24.01
N SER A 34 -17.04 -34.44 -22.94
CA SER A 34 -16.74 -34.11 -21.54
C SER A 34 -15.27 -34.35 -21.20
N LYS A 35 -14.41 -33.37 -21.48
CA LYS A 35 -13.03 -33.33 -20.97
C LYS A 35 -13.10 -33.23 -19.44
N SER A 36 -12.60 -34.24 -18.76
CA SER A 36 -12.41 -34.25 -17.31
C SER A 36 -11.40 -33.16 -16.93
N ALA A 37 -11.93 -31.97 -16.61
CA ALA A 37 -11.10 -30.86 -16.15
C ALA A 37 -10.40 -31.27 -14.85
N SER A 38 -9.08 -31.45 -14.91
CA SER A 38 -8.27 -31.62 -13.72
C SER A 38 -8.39 -30.35 -12.88
N SER A 39 -8.94 -30.50 -11.67
CA SER A 39 -9.23 -29.37 -10.78
C SER A 39 -7.94 -28.82 -10.15
N TYR A 40 -7.14 -28.15 -10.97
CA TYR A 40 -6.11 -27.22 -10.51
C TYR A 40 -6.81 -26.05 -9.84
N SER A 41 -7.05 -26.17 -8.53
CA SER A 41 -7.54 -25.08 -7.70
C SER A 41 -6.51 -23.94 -7.72
N SER A 42 -6.82 -22.89 -8.48
CA SER A 42 -5.93 -21.74 -8.64
C SER A 42 -5.84 -20.98 -7.32
N GLU A 43 -4.72 -21.16 -6.61
CA GLU A 43 -4.43 -20.56 -5.30
C GLU A 43 -4.79 -19.06 -5.30
N THR A 44 -5.77 -18.70 -4.47
CA THR A 44 -6.37 -17.36 -4.47
C THR A 44 -5.39 -16.29 -4.01
N ARG A 45 -5.67 -15.02 -4.34
CA ARG A 45 -4.89 -13.88 -3.82
C ARG A 45 -4.80 -13.87 -2.29
N GLN A 46 -5.89 -14.24 -1.63
CA GLN A 46 -5.97 -14.34 -0.17
C GLN A 46 -5.00 -15.40 0.37
N GLN A 47 -5.13 -16.65 -0.13
CA GLN A 47 -4.26 -17.76 0.28
C GLN A 47 -2.77 -17.45 0.03
N LYS A 48 -2.43 -16.78 -1.08
CA LYS A 48 -1.05 -16.31 -1.36
C LYS A 48 -0.56 -15.30 -0.33
N ILE A 49 -1.37 -14.30 0.01
CA ILE A 49 -1.03 -13.28 1.01
C ILE A 49 -0.80 -13.92 2.38
N ASP A 50 -1.72 -14.79 2.83
CA ASP A 50 -1.65 -15.41 4.16
C ASP A 50 -0.44 -16.36 4.27
N LYS A 51 -0.18 -17.16 3.22
CA LYS A 51 0.98 -18.04 3.09
C LYS A 51 2.31 -17.27 3.14
N TYR A 52 2.42 -16.17 2.40
CA TYR A 52 3.60 -15.30 2.48
C TYR A 52 3.73 -14.64 3.86
N LEU A 53 2.62 -14.26 4.50
CA LEU A 53 2.64 -13.62 5.82
C LEU A 53 3.25 -14.56 6.87
N VAL A 54 2.78 -15.81 6.94
CA VAL A 54 3.36 -16.86 7.82
C VAL A 54 4.83 -17.08 7.49
N THR A 55 5.16 -17.33 6.21
CA THR A 55 6.53 -17.59 5.75
C THR A 55 7.51 -16.49 6.20
N TYR A 56 7.14 -15.22 6.05
CA TYR A 56 8.00 -14.10 6.42
C TYR A 56 7.96 -13.74 7.91
N GLN A 57 6.90 -14.12 8.64
CA GLN A 57 6.83 -13.99 10.10
C GLN A 57 7.74 -15.01 10.81
N GLU A 58 7.92 -16.20 10.25
CA GLU A 58 8.76 -17.29 10.81
C GLU A 58 10.24 -17.21 10.38
N MET A 59 10.52 -16.62 9.22
CA MET A 59 11.88 -16.44 8.66
C MET A 59 12.87 -15.80 9.66
N PRO A 60 14.12 -16.27 9.83
CA PRO A 60 15.11 -15.64 10.71
C PRO A 60 15.60 -14.27 10.19
N SER A 61 16.13 -13.43 11.08
CA SER A 61 16.62 -12.08 10.73
C SER A 61 17.77 -12.08 9.71
N SER A 62 18.62 -13.11 9.71
CA SER A 62 19.70 -13.29 8.73
C SER A 62 19.17 -13.45 7.30
N GLU A 63 18.26 -14.39 7.09
CA GLU A 63 17.61 -14.63 5.79
C GLU A 63 16.79 -13.41 5.34
N CYS A 64 16.12 -12.71 6.27
CA CYS A 64 15.48 -11.43 5.97
C CYS A 64 16.44 -10.36 5.44
N LEU A 65 17.68 -10.29 5.95
CA LEU A 65 18.70 -9.37 5.46
C LEU A 65 19.21 -9.77 4.06
N GLU A 66 19.35 -11.05 3.79
CA GLU A 66 19.78 -11.57 2.48
C GLU A 66 18.70 -11.31 1.42
N VAL A 67 17.46 -11.72 1.68
CA VAL A 67 16.31 -11.45 0.79
C VAL A 67 16.15 -9.94 0.53
N PHE A 68 16.36 -9.07 1.53
CA PHE A 68 16.30 -7.62 1.36
C PHE A 68 17.45 -7.07 0.49
N ARG A 69 18.68 -7.57 0.66
CA ARG A 69 19.86 -7.17 -0.14
C ARG A 69 19.76 -7.60 -1.60
N GLU A 70 19.05 -8.68 -1.88
CA GLU A 70 18.78 -9.16 -3.25
C GLU A 70 17.72 -8.32 -3.99
N GLN A 71 16.89 -7.54 -3.29
CA GLN A 71 15.78 -6.80 -3.91
C GLN A 71 16.21 -5.56 -4.71
N GLN A 72 16.69 -5.79 -5.93
CA GLN A 72 16.92 -4.72 -6.90
C GLN A 72 15.60 -4.12 -7.45
N LYS A 73 15.17 -3.02 -6.82
CA LYS A 73 14.17 -2.05 -7.34
C LYS A 73 12.75 -2.59 -7.59
N SER A 74 12.08 -3.13 -6.57
CA SER A 74 10.62 -3.32 -6.64
C SER A 74 9.85 -2.06 -6.24
N ASN A 75 8.62 -1.93 -6.75
CA ASN A 75 7.72 -0.81 -6.45
C ASN A 75 7.03 -0.92 -5.08
N TYR A 76 7.30 -1.98 -4.28
CA TYR A 76 6.66 -2.18 -2.96
C TYR A 76 6.71 -0.92 -2.08
N LEU A 77 7.87 -0.27 -1.99
CA LEU A 77 8.08 0.90 -1.13
C LEU A 77 7.20 2.08 -1.57
N LYS A 78 7.22 2.37 -2.88
CA LYS A 78 6.44 3.46 -3.47
C LYS A 78 4.94 3.20 -3.37
N ASN A 79 4.51 1.95 -3.45
CA ASN A 79 3.10 1.58 -3.32
C ASN A 79 2.63 1.65 -1.87
N LEU A 80 3.41 1.08 -0.94
CA LEU A 80 3.11 1.05 0.50
C LEU A 80 3.05 2.46 1.11
N ILE A 81 4.03 3.33 0.80
CA ILE A 81 4.03 4.72 1.28
C ILE A 81 2.94 5.56 0.63
N ARG A 82 2.57 5.32 -0.64
CA ARG A 82 1.39 5.99 -1.24
C ARG A 82 0.09 5.57 -0.56
N SER A 83 -0.04 4.29 -0.19
CA SER A 83 -1.21 3.79 0.54
C SER A 83 -1.27 4.37 1.96
N PHE A 84 -0.16 4.33 2.71
CA PHE A 84 -0.08 4.98 4.02
C PHE A 84 -0.39 6.50 3.96
N ASN A 85 0.12 7.21 2.96
CA ASN A 85 -0.20 8.62 2.77
C ASN A 85 -1.71 8.85 2.58
N ARG A 86 -2.39 7.95 1.87
CA ARG A 86 -3.84 8.03 1.64
C ARG A 86 -4.64 7.64 2.89
N PHE A 87 -4.21 6.60 3.60
CA PHE A 87 -4.75 6.25 4.91
C PHE A 87 -4.71 7.46 5.86
N ILE A 88 -3.56 8.14 6.00
CA ILE A 88 -3.51 9.32 6.87
C ILE A 88 -4.35 10.49 6.33
N LEU A 89 -4.26 10.83 5.04
CA LEU A 89 -4.84 12.08 4.52
C LEU A 89 -6.33 11.99 4.19
N ASP A 90 -6.82 10.83 3.78
CA ASP A 90 -8.11 10.68 3.11
C ASP A 90 -8.97 9.60 3.80
N GLU A 91 -8.51 8.33 3.82
CA GLU A 91 -9.31 7.13 4.11
C GLU A 91 -9.36 6.69 5.60
N GLY A 92 -8.39 7.06 6.43
CA GLY A 92 -8.21 6.51 7.78
C GLY A 92 -9.05 7.17 8.86
N ASP A 93 -9.51 6.37 9.82
CA ASP A 93 -10.41 6.78 10.91
C ASP A 93 -9.82 7.95 11.75
N SER A 94 -10.62 8.99 11.96
CA SER A 94 -10.20 10.19 12.68
C SER A 94 -10.01 9.98 14.17
N VAL A 95 -10.80 9.12 14.80
CA VAL A 95 -10.67 8.77 16.23
C VAL A 95 -9.38 8.01 16.45
N ILE A 96 -9.07 7.03 15.59
CA ILE A 96 -7.81 6.27 15.65
C ILE A 96 -6.60 7.21 15.47
N ILE A 97 -6.65 8.13 14.50
CA ILE A 97 -5.57 9.12 14.27
C ILE A 97 -5.42 10.07 15.47
N GLU A 98 -6.51 10.46 16.15
CA GLU A 98 -6.46 11.32 17.34
C GLU A 98 -5.97 10.57 18.58
N CYS A 99 -6.39 9.33 18.80
CA CYS A 99 -5.97 8.48 19.92
C CYS A 99 -4.49 8.06 19.86
N LEU A 100 -3.93 7.91 18.65
CA LEU A 100 -2.51 7.57 18.43
C LEU A 100 -1.61 8.81 18.31
N ASP A 101 -2.14 10.03 18.34
CA ASP A 101 -1.32 11.24 18.36
C ASP A 101 -0.83 11.57 19.78
N ILE A 102 0.46 11.38 20.03
CA ILE A 102 1.13 11.77 21.29
C ILE A 102 0.94 13.25 21.68
N TYR A 103 0.59 14.11 20.71
CA TYR A 103 0.29 15.53 20.96
C TYR A 103 -1.21 15.83 21.04
N GLN A 104 -2.10 14.83 20.98
CA GLN A 104 -3.56 14.96 21.10
C GLN A 104 -4.15 16.06 20.19
N LYS A 105 -3.68 16.17 18.93
CA LYS A 105 -4.17 17.14 17.97
C LYS A 105 -5.31 16.52 17.15
N LYS A 106 -6.40 17.27 17.01
CA LYS A 106 -7.54 16.88 16.15
C LYS A 106 -7.07 16.45 14.77
N CYS A 107 -7.73 15.46 14.17
CA CYS A 107 -7.31 14.77 12.95
C CYS A 107 -6.99 15.76 11.81
N ALA A 108 -7.80 16.81 11.63
CA ALA A 108 -7.52 17.87 10.65
C ALA A 108 -6.17 18.59 10.87
N GLN A 109 -5.78 18.86 12.12
CA GLN A 109 -4.48 19.43 12.47
C GLN A 109 -3.34 18.42 12.27
N PHE A 110 -3.58 17.15 12.62
CA PHE A 110 -2.64 16.05 12.37
C PHE A 110 -2.37 15.90 10.86
N ARG A 111 -3.43 15.72 10.05
CA ARG A 111 -3.38 15.61 8.59
C ARG A 111 -2.66 16.79 7.95
N GLN A 112 -2.87 18.03 8.43
CA GLN A 112 -2.14 19.20 7.93
C GLN A 112 -0.63 19.13 8.25
N GLN A 113 -0.24 18.65 9.43
CA GLN A 113 1.16 18.51 9.84
C GLN A 113 1.86 17.36 9.13
N PHE A 114 1.19 16.21 8.96
CA PHE A 114 1.68 15.11 8.13
C PHE A 114 1.85 15.53 6.67
N LYS A 115 0.87 16.26 6.09
CA LYS A 115 0.98 16.83 4.74
C LYS A 115 2.19 17.76 4.60
N LYS A 116 2.54 18.54 5.63
CA LYS A 116 3.77 19.35 5.67
C LYS A 116 5.03 18.47 5.73
N PHE A 117 5.04 17.40 6.53
CA PHE A 117 6.16 16.46 6.66
C PHE A 117 6.49 15.74 5.34
N ILE A 118 5.49 15.26 4.60
CA ILE A 118 5.71 14.54 3.34
C ILE A 118 5.93 15.44 2.11
N LYS A 119 5.37 16.67 2.05
CA LYS A 119 5.29 17.49 0.81
C LYS A 119 6.63 17.74 0.10
N ARG A 120 7.77 17.69 0.82
CA ARG A 120 9.12 17.92 0.27
C ARG A 120 10.01 16.68 0.27
N ARG A 121 9.51 15.50 0.65
CA ARG A 121 10.31 14.26 0.74
C ARG A 121 10.03 13.33 -0.44
N ASN A 122 11.10 12.86 -1.08
CA ASN A 122 11.00 11.84 -2.13
C ASN A 122 10.69 10.47 -1.52
N ILE A 123 9.82 9.68 -2.16
CA ILE A 123 9.46 8.35 -1.66
C ILE A 123 10.59 7.34 -1.97
N ASN A 124 11.43 7.10 -0.95
CA ASN A 124 12.64 6.26 -0.99
C ASN A 124 12.93 5.66 0.41
N ASN A 125 14.00 4.87 0.53
CA ASN A 125 14.45 4.26 1.80
C ASN A 125 14.63 5.30 2.94
N SER A 126 15.16 6.50 2.63
CA SER A 126 15.34 7.56 3.63
C SER A 126 14.00 8.00 4.23
N LEU A 127 12.97 8.24 3.40
CA LEU A 127 11.64 8.60 3.91
C LEU A 127 11.04 7.52 4.82
N VAL A 128 11.28 6.24 4.52
CA VAL A 128 10.79 5.14 5.38
C VAL A 128 11.52 5.15 6.73
N LYS A 129 12.84 5.35 6.72
CA LYS A 129 13.62 5.48 7.96
C LYS A 129 13.25 6.73 8.77
N ASP A 130 13.09 7.87 8.09
CA ASP A 130 12.60 9.14 8.67
C ASP A 130 11.21 8.99 9.32
N LEU A 131 10.36 8.11 8.77
CA LEU A 131 9.00 7.86 9.24
C LEU A 131 8.98 6.90 10.44
N ILE A 132 9.77 5.82 10.40
CA ILE A 132 9.92 4.89 11.53
C ILE A 132 10.56 5.58 12.75
N LEU A 133 11.59 6.40 12.53
CA LEU A 133 12.29 7.16 13.57
C LEU A 133 11.53 8.41 14.06
N ASN A 134 10.31 8.66 13.60
CA ASN A 134 9.53 9.80 14.08
C ASN A 134 8.56 9.35 15.19
N ASP A 135 8.80 9.75 16.44
CA ASP A 135 8.02 9.35 17.62
C ASP A 135 6.49 9.45 17.44
N ARG A 136 6.03 10.41 16.62
CA ARG A 136 4.61 10.64 16.34
C ARG A 136 4.12 9.87 15.10
N PHE A 137 4.72 10.11 13.94
CA PHE A 137 4.26 9.53 12.68
C PHE A 137 4.61 8.04 12.55
N GLY A 138 5.66 7.59 13.25
CA GLY A 138 6.11 6.21 13.32
C GLY A 138 5.16 5.31 14.09
N ILE A 139 4.48 5.79 15.15
CA ILE A 139 3.42 5.04 15.84
C ILE A 139 2.26 4.75 14.87
N LEU A 140 1.77 5.78 14.17
CA LEU A 140 0.68 5.63 13.20
C LEU A 140 1.09 4.84 11.96
N PHE A 141 2.36 4.89 11.54
CA PHE A 141 2.87 4.03 10.47
C PHE A 141 2.97 2.57 10.91
N LYS A 142 3.41 2.29 12.14
CA LYS A 142 3.42 0.94 12.72
C LYS A 142 2.00 0.36 12.76
N TYR A 143 1.05 1.10 13.35
CA TYR A 143 -0.35 0.71 13.39
C TYR A 143 -0.94 0.43 12.00
N TYR A 144 -0.62 1.28 11.00
CA TYR A 144 -1.01 1.03 9.61
C TYR A 144 -0.40 -0.28 9.06
N LEU A 145 0.87 -0.58 9.35
CA LEU A 145 1.51 -1.82 8.91
C LEU A 145 0.91 -3.06 9.59
N GLU A 146 0.55 -2.97 10.87
CA GLU A 146 -0.04 -4.06 11.66
C GLU A 146 -1.50 -4.35 11.29
N VAL A 147 -2.31 -3.32 11.01
CA VAL A 147 -3.77 -3.45 10.88
C VAL A 147 -4.29 -3.23 9.46
N TYR A 148 -3.73 -2.28 8.69
CA TYR A 148 -4.32 -1.83 7.41
C TYR A 148 -3.56 -2.30 6.17
N ALA A 149 -2.24 -2.44 6.23
CA ALA A 149 -1.39 -2.66 5.05
C ALA A 149 -1.63 -4.02 4.39
N VAL A 150 -1.90 -5.06 5.18
CA VAL A 150 -2.22 -6.41 4.68
C VAL A 150 -3.59 -6.43 3.98
N ASP A 151 -4.60 -5.80 4.56
CA ASP A 151 -5.95 -5.78 3.97
C ASP A 151 -6.06 -4.87 2.74
N TRP A 152 -5.31 -3.76 2.72
CA TRP A 152 -5.07 -3.00 1.50
C TRP A 152 -4.46 -3.85 0.38
N LEU A 153 -3.49 -4.73 0.67
CA LEU A 153 -2.91 -5.61 -0.35
C LEU A 153 -3.92 -6.65 -0.87
N LYS A 154 -4.77 -7.20 -0.01
CA LYS A 154 -5.86 -8.11 -0.40
C LYS A 154 -6.79 -7.44 -1.42
N GLN A 155 -7.21 -6.21 -1.14
CA GLN A 155 -8.14 -5.43 -1.98
C GLN A 155 -7.49 -4.83 -3.24
N SER A 156 -6.16 -4.59 -3.24
CA SER A 156 -5.48 -3.86 -4.31
C SER A 156 -5.26 -4.66 -5.59
N LEU A 157 -6.25 -4.62 -6.49
CA LEU A 157 -6.19 -5.22 -7.84
C LEU A 157 -4.98 -4.75 -8.69
N LYS A 158 -4.38 -3.59 -8.36
CA LYS A 158 -3.26 -3.00 -9.11
C LYS A 158 -1.89 -3.60 -8.76
N ILE A 159 -1.81 -4.45 -7.74
CA ILE A 159 -0.56 -5.06 -7.27
C ILE A 159 -0.54 -6.53 -7.67
N VAL A 160 0.14 -6.83 -8.78
CA VAL A 160 0.29 -8.20 -9.33
C VAL A 160 1.15 -9.05 -8.39
N ASP A 161 2.37 -8.61 -8.11
CA ASP A 161 3.27 -9.26 -7.16
C ASP A 161 2.98 -8.75 -5.74
N VAL A 162 2.44 -9.63 -4.90
CA VAL A 162 2.21 -9.38 -3.46
C VAL A 162 3.36 -9.88 -2.59
N ARG A 163 4.23 -10.76 -3.10
CA ARG A 163 5.24 -11.47 -2.29
C ARG A 163 6.18 -10.49 -1.62
N TYR A 164 6.78 -9.59 -2.41
CA TYR A 164 7.71 -8.60 -1.88
C TYR A 164 7.03 -7.45 -1.13
N HIS A 165 5.73 -7.20 -1.33
CA HIS A 165 5.01 -6.25 -0.49
C HIS A 165 4.74 -6.81 0.91
N ILE A 166 4.36 -8.08 1.04
CA ILE A 166 4.19 -8.75 2.33
C ILE A 166 5.54 -8.89 3.05
N PHE A 167 6.58 -9.34 2.34
CA PHE A 167 7.95 -9.35 2.87
C PHE A 167 8.35 -7.97 3.42
N TYR A 168 8.16 -6.90 2.65
CA TYR A 168 8.56 -5.57 3.07
C TYR A 168 7.73 -5.05 4.27
N ILE A 169 6.44 -5.36 4.37
CA ILE A 169 5.63 -5.05 5.56
C ILE A 169 6.23 -5.74 6.79
N VAL A 170 6.50 -7.05 6.73
CA VAL A 170 7.07 -7.80 7.87
C VAL A 170 8.48 -7.31 8.22
N PHE A 171 9.31 -7.00 7.22
CA PHE A 171 10.64 -6.42 7.40
C PHE A 171 10.59 -5.05 8.10
N LEU A 172 9.67 -4.17 7.71
CA LEU A 172 9.49 -2.88 8.38
C LEU A 172 8.94 -3.02 9.79
N LEU A 173 8.00 -3.94 10.05
CA LEU A 173 7.50 -4.24 11.40
C LEU A 173 8.63 -4.71 12.33
N ARG A 174 9.49 -5.62 11.85
CA ARG A 174 10.68 -6.07 12.58
C ARG A 174 11.68 -4.94 12.84
N SER A 175 11.79 -3.98 11.92
CA SER A 175 12.64 -2.78 12.06
C SER A 175 12.22 -1.81 13.16
N TYR A 176 11.04 -1.98 13.78
CA TYR A 176 10.66 -1.26 15.02
C TYR A 176 11.21 -1.93 16.30
N SER A 177 11.60 -3.20 16.25
CA SER A 177 12.15 -3.95 17.39
C SER A 177 13.66 -4.18 17.26
N ASP A 178 14.18 -4.24 16.03
CA ASP A 178 15.59 -4.44 15.72
C ASP A 178 16.15 -3.25 14.93
N SER A 179 16.95 -2.43 15.60
CA SER A 179 17.59 -1.25 15.01
C SER A 179 18.64 -1.60 13.95
N SER A 180 19.19 -2.81 13.95
CA SER A 180 20.15 -3.25 12.94
C SER A 180 19.49 -3.44 11.57
N LEU A 181 18.27 -3.99 11.52
CA LEU A 181 17.47 -4.06 10.30
C LEU A 181 17.19 -2.67 9.75
N LEU A 182 16.74 -1.75 10.61
CA LEU A 182 16.51 -0.34 10.27
C LEU A 182 17.79 0.36 9.78
N ASP A 183 18.97 -0.10 10.18
CA ASP A 183 20.26 0.40 9.71
C ASP A 183 20.77 -0.24 8.43
N THR A 184 20.16 -1.33 7.97
CA THR A 184 20.32 -1.83 6.59
C THR A 184 19.40 -1.14 5.57
N ILE A 185 18.40 -0.37 6.03
CA ILE A 185 17.61 0.56 5.19
C ILE A 185 18.46 1.81 4.85
N LYS A 186 19.60 1.59 4.20
CA LYS A 186 20.50 2.61 3.66
C LYS A 186 20.46 2.60 2.14
N PHE A 187 21.28 3.43 1.51
CA PHE A 187 21.30 3.60 0.05
C PHE A 187 22.09 2.46 -0.61
N TYR A 188 21.58 1.94 -1.73
CA TYR A 188 22.48 1.47 -2.78
C TYR A 188 23.23 2.69 -3.32
N SER A 189 24.50 2.86 -2.93
CA SER A 189 25.47 3.45 -3.85
C SER A 189 25.55 2.53 -5.08
N LYS A 190 25.49 3.13 -6.27
CA LYS A 190 25.92 2.45 -7.50
C LYS A 190 27.43 2.31 -7.52
#